data_AF-A0A4Y2HP43-F1
#
_entry.id   AF-A0A4Y2HP43-F1
#
_cell.length_a   1.000
_cell.length_b   1.000
_cell.length_c   1.000
_cell.angle_alpha   90.00
_cell.angle_beta   90.00
_cell.angle_gamma   90.00
#
_symmetry.space_group_name_H-M   'P 1'
#
loop_
_entity.id
_entity.type
_entity.pdbx_description
1 polymer ?
#
loop_
_entity_poly.entity_id
_entity_poly.type
_entity_poly.pdbx_seq_one_letter_code
_entity_poly.pdbx_strand_id
1 'polypeptide(L)'
;MASTKYHVDFSFCPSRIQIKNAARKEILKAWQERWPAGSKARWIYSFLSKVDYKRMNADFFLNQVLTGHGVFPCHQSRFFGKDPQWPCIRAEGSIFQVLLECQKCAYLRQSWPSNLQSKELTEN
;
A
#
# COMPACT_ATOMS: atom_id res chain seq x y z
N MET A 1 38.23 -11.94 53.89
CA MET A 1 37.36 -10.78 53.55
C MET A 1 36.78 -11.01 52.17
N ALA A 2 35.47 -11.13 52.03
CA ALA A 2 34.81 -11.31 50.73
C ALA A 2 34.53 -9.92 50.11
N SER A 3 34.97 -9.70 48.87
CA SER A 3 34.76 -8.44 48.16
C SER A 3 33.33 -8.39 47.58
N THR A 4 32.54 -7.41 48.02
CA THR A 4 31.21 -7.15 47.48
C THR A 4 31.33 -6.52 46.08
N LYS A 5 30.83 -7.21 45.06
CA LYS A 5 30.75 -6.68 43.69
C LYS A 5 29.65 -5.61 43.63
N TYR A 6 30.04 -4.36 43.42
CA TYR A 6 29.09 -3.30 43.08
C TYR A 6 28.62 -3.49 41.64
N HIS A 7 27.31 -3.55 41.45
CA HIS A 7 26.69 -3.59 40.13
C HIS A 7 26.75 -2.18 39.53
N VAL A 8 27.78 -1.92 38.73
CA VAL A 8 27.91 -0.65 37.99
C VAL A 8 27.12 -0.79 36.69
N ASP A 9 26.06 0.00 36.56
CA ASP A 9 25.26 0.05 35.33
C ASP A 9 25.92 1.03 34.35
N PHE A 10 26.35 0.51 33.19
CA PHE A 10 27.00 1.32 32.16
C PHE A 10 25.97 1.82 31.17
N SER A 11 25.70 3.13 31.19
CA SER A 11 24.88 3.78 30.16
C SER A 11 25.74 4.14 28.95
N PHE A 12 25.53 3.44 27.84
CA PHE A 12 26.17 3.78 26.57
C PHE A 12 25.25 4.66 25.73
N CYS A 13 25.82 5.69 25.09
CA CYS A 13 25.10 6.44 24.08
C CYS A 13 24.69 5.51 22.92
N PRO A 14 23.46 5.65 22.39
CA PRO A 14 23.00 4.80 21.30
C PRO A 14 23.88 5.02 20.05
N SER A 15 24.29 3.92 19.44
CA SER A 15 25.00 3.95 18.16
C SER A 15 24.15 4.61 17.07
N ARG A 16 24.81 5.11 16.02
CA ARG A 16 24.14 5.69 14.84
C ARG A 16 23.11 4.73 14.22
N ILE A 17 23.37 3.42 14.25
CA ILE A 17 22.45 2.40 13.72
C ILE A 17 21.21 2.29 14.61
N GLN A 18 21.36 2.28 15.94
CA GLN A 18 20.24 2.25 16.88
C GLN A 18 19.35 3.47 16.72
N ILE A 19 19.94 4.67 16.60
CA ILE A 19 19.20 5.92 16.37
C ILE A 19 18.41 5.83 15.06
N LYS A 20 19.05 5.39 13.96
CA LYS A 20 18.37 5.20 12.67
C LYS A 20 17.23 4.20 12.75
N ASN A 21 17.43 3.07 13.43
CA ASN A 21 16.41 2.03 13.57
C ASN A 21 15.23 2.50 14.42
N ALA A 22 15.48 3.25 15.49
CA ALA A 22 14.44 3.87 16.31
C ALA A 22 13.62 4.86 15.46
N ALA A 23 14.27 5.76 14.74
CA ALA A 23 13.60 6.71 13.85
C ALA A 23 12.76 6.02 12.78
N ARG A 24 13.25 4.93 12.17
CA ARG A 24 12.47 4.14 11.19
C ARG A 24 11.23 3.50 11.83
N LYS A 25 11.33 3.00 13.06
CA LYS A 25 10.17 2.43 13.77
C LYS A 25 9.10 3.50 14.02
N GLU A 26 9.51 4.68 14.47
CA GLU A 26 8.58 5.80 14.72
C GLU A 26 7.91 6.28 13.43
N ILE A 27 8.67 6.45 12.34
CA ILE A 27 8.10 6.83 11.04
C ILE A 27 7.08 5.80 10.55
N LEU A 28 7.41 4.50 10.64
CA LEU A 28 6.50 3.44 10.19
C LEU A 28 5.22 3.40 11.02
N LYS A 29 5.34 3.57 12.34
CA LYS A 29 4.21 3.63 13.27
C LYS A 29 3.30 4.81 12.94
N ALA A 30 3.86 6.02 12.84
CA ALA A 30 3.10 7.22 12.50
C ALA A 30 2.48 7.15 11.09
N TRP A 31 3.12 6.45 10.15
CA TRP A 31 2.52 6.19 8.84
C TRP A 31 1.34 5.21 8.96
N GLN A 32 1.51 4.09 9.67
CA GLN A 32 0.44 3.11 9.88
C GLN A 32 -0.78 3.71 10.58
N GLU A 33 -0.58 4.59 11.57
CA GLU A 33 -1.64 5.28 12.30
C GLU A 33 -2.46 6.21 11.39
N ARG A 34 -1.80 6.90 10.45
CA ARG A 34 -2.47 7.80 9.49
C ARG A 34 -3.12 7.05 8.33
N TRP A 35 -2.61 5.88 7.99
CA TRP A 35 -3.05 5.10 6.83
C TRP A 35 -4.57 4.81 6.81
N PRO A 36 -5.21 4.30 7.88
CA PRO A 36 -6.64 4.01 7.87
C PRO A 36 -7.52 5.27 7.80
N ALA A 37 -7.06 6.41 8.30
CA ALA A 37 -7.82 7.66 8.33
C ALA A 37 -7.70 8.49 7.04
N GLY A 38 -6.73 8.18 6.16
CA GLY A 38 -6.52 8.91 4.92
C GLY A 38 -7.63 8.66 3.89
N SER A 39 -8.07 9.72 3.21
CA SER A 39 -9.09 9.66 2.13
C SER A 39 -8.51 9.39 0.74
N LYS A 40 -7.20 9.59 0.55
CA LYS A 40 -6.54 9.39 -0.74
C LYS A 40 -6.25 7.91 -0.97
N ALA A 41 -6.44 7.48 -2.22
CA ALA A 41 -6.10 6.14 -2.68
C ALA A 41 -6.70 5.00 -1.81
N ARG A 42 -7.95 5.17 -1.36
CA ARG A 42 -8.65 4.18 -0.51
C ARG A 42 -8.67 2.78 -1.08
N TRP A 43 -8.74 2.63 -2.41
CA TRP A 43 -8.66 1.31 -3.03
C TRP A 43 -7.31 0.61 -2.75
N ILE A 44 -6.21 1.36 -2.65
CA ILE A 44 -4.89 0.80 -2.31
C ILE A 44 -4.89 0.31 -0.86
N TYR A 45 -5.58 1.00 0.06
CA TYR A 45 -5.72 0.52 1.44
C TYR A 45 -6.37 -0.86 1.50
N SER A 46 -7.37 -1.13 0.65
CA SER A 46 -8.00 -2.45 0.55
C SER A 46 -6.97 -3.53 0.24
N PHE A 47 -5.99 -3.25 -0.62
CA PHE A 47 -4.93 -4.16 -1.02
C PHE A 47 -3.72 -4.22 -0.06
N LEU A 48 -3.30 -3.06 0.44
CA LEU A 48 -2.08 -2.85 1.23
C LEU A 48 -2.45 -2.15 2.53
N SER A 49 -3.20 -2.83 3.41
CA SER A 49 -3.65 -2.24 4.68
C SER A 49 -2.53 -2.08 5.71
N LYS A 50 -1.40 -2.77 5.51
CA LYS A 50 -0.21 -2.69 6.36
C LYS A 50 0.92 -1.98 5.62
N VAL A 51 1.47 -0.93 6.22
CA VAL A 51 2.64 -0.23 5.68
C VAL A 51 3.92 -1.00 6.01
N ASP A 52 4.87 -0.99 5.08
CA ASP A 52 6.18 -1.62 5.24
C ASP A 52 7.24 -0.83 4.45
N TYR A 53 8.49 -0.97 4.83
CA TYR A 53 9.65 -0.49 4.06
C TYR A 53 10.11 -1.48 2.99
N LYS A 54 9.62 -2.72 3.03
CA LYS A 54 9.92 -3.71 2.01
C LYS A 54 9.43 -3.21 0.65
N ARG A 55 10.33 -3.25 -0.33
CA ARG A 55 9.99 -2.94 -1.71
C ARG A 55 8.94 -3.94 -2.19
N MET A 56 7.84 -3.43 -2.72
CA MET A 56 6.90 -4.24 -3.49
C MET A 56 7.44 -4.40 -4.90
N ASN A 57 7.73 -5.64 -5.30
CA ASN A 57 8.14 -5.96 -6.66
C ASN A 57 6.88 -6.09 -7.52
N ALA A 58 6.34 -4.96 -7.96
CA ALA A 58 5.22 -4.90 -8.88
C ALA A 58 5.71 -4.95 -10.33
N ASP A 59 5.00 -5.71 -11.16
CA ASP A 59 5.22 -5.73 -12.60
C ASP A 59 4.60 -4.49 -13.27
N PHE A 60 4.69 -4.40 -14.60
CA PHE A 60 4.17 -3.25 -15.33
C PHE A 60 2.67 -3.02 -15.06
N PHE A 61 1.85 -4.07 -15.09
CA PHE A 61 0.40 -3.95 -14.92
C PHE A 61 -0.01 -3.58 -13.50
N LEU A 62 0.60 -4.20 -12.49
CA LEU A 62 0.34 -3.87 -11.09
C LEU A 62 0.78 -2.43 -10.78
N ASN A 63 1.88 -1.95 -11.34
CA ASN A 63 2.28 -0.54 -11.19
C ASN A 63 1.23 0.42 -11.78
N GLN A 64 0.66 0.10 -12.94
CA GLN A 64 -0.41 0.90 -13.55
C GLN A 64 -1.65 0.93 -12.65
N VAL A 65 -2.05 -0.22 -12.09
CA VAL A 65 -3.15 -0.32 -11.12
C VAL A 65 -2.89 0.55 -9.89
N LEU A 66 -1.72 0.42 -9.28
CA LEU A 66 -1.37 1.11 -8.02
C LEU A 66 -1.29 2.62 -8.19
N THR A 67 -0.82 3.08 -9.34
CA THR A 67 -0.74 4.52 -9.66
C THR A 67 -2.04 5.06 -10.24
N GLY A 68 -2.99 4.18 -10.57
CA GLY A 68 -4.22 4.55 -11.27
C GLY A 68 -3.96 5.06 -12.69
N HIS A 69 -2.88 4.59 -13.32
CA HIS A 69 -2.44 4.99 -14.65
C HIS A 69 -2.86 3.99 -15.73
N GLY A 70 -2.63 4.37 -16.98
CA GLY A 70 -2.92 3.49 -18.13
C GLY A 70 -4.37 3.60 -18.54
N VAL A 71 -5.01 2.47 -18.83
CA VAL A 71 -6.32 2.40 -19.51
C VAL A 71 -7.51 2.79 -18.62
N PHE A 72 -7.30 3.13 -17.34
CA PHE A 72 -8.40 3.48 -16.45
C PHE A 72 -9.12 4.78 -16.88
N PRO A 73 -10.46 4.84 -16.83
CA PRO A 73 -11.22 5.96 -17.37
C PRO A 73 -10.86 7.31 -16.78
N CYS A 74 -10.68 7.39 -15.46
CA CYS A 74 -10.31 8.65 -14.81
C CYS A 74 -8.96 9.19 -15.30
N HIS A 75 -7.99 8.30 -15.56
CA HIS A 75 -6.69 8.68 -16.10
C HIS A 75 -6.78 9.04 -17.58
N GLN A 76 -7.50 8.25 -18.36
CA GLN A 76 -7.70 8.48 -19.79
C GLN A 76 -8.46 9.79 -20.06
N SER A 77 -9.49 10.09 -19.27
CA SER A 77 -10.26 11.33 -19.37
C SER A 77 -9.42 12.54 -18.95
N ARG A 78 -8.75 12.46 -17.80
CA ARG A 78 -7.94 13.57 -17.26
C ARG A 78 -6.77 13.96 -18.15
N PHE A 79 -6.06 13.00 -18.74
CA PHE A 79 -4.82 13.29 -19.47
C PHE A 79 -4.96 13.24 -21.00
N PHE A 80 -5.97 12.55 -21.52
CA PHE A 80 -6.13 12.34 -22.97
C PHE A 80 -7.51 12.76 -23.50
N GLY A 81 -8.37 13.36 -22.66
CA GLY A 81 -9.68 13.86 -23.07
C GLY A 81 -10.65 12.77 -23.54
N LYS A 82 -10.42 11.51 -23.15
CA LYS A 82 -11.32 10.41 -23.51
C LYS A 82 -12.59 10.44 -22.67
N ASP A 83 -13.65 9.86 -23.21
CA ASP A 83 -14.90 9.67 -22.49
C ASP A 83 -14.64 8.81 -21.22
N PRO A 84 -14.97 9.32 -20.02
CA PRO A 84 -14.85 8.55 -18.78
C PRO A 84 -15.88 7.41 -18.69
N GLN A 85 -16.88 7.36 -19.57
CA GLN A 85 -17.87 6.28 -19.60
C GLN A 85 -17.27 5.02 -20.22
N TRP A 86 -17.12 3.97 -19.40
CA TRP A 86 -16.82 2.63 -19.90
C TRP A 86 -18.08 1.78 -19.84
N PRO A 87 -18.48 1.06 -20.91
CA PRO A 87 -19.66 0.18 -20.91
C PRO A 87 -19.83 -0.80 -19.74
N CYS A 88 -18.76 -1.15 -19.00
CA CYS A 88 -18.85 -2.03 -17.83
C CYS A 88 -19.01 -1.30 -16.48
N ILE A 89 -19.09 0.04 -16.46
CA ILE A 89 -19.04 0.83 -15.21
C ILE A 89 -20.17 1.86 -15.22
N ARG A 90 -21.04 1.82 -14.21
CA ARG A 90 -22.22 2.72 -14.10
C ARG A 90 -21.95 4.05 -13.39
N ALA A 91 -20.76 4.25 -12.83
CA ALA A 91 -20.34 5.46 -12.13
C ALA A 91 -18.99 5.95 -12.68
N GLU A 92 -18.50 7.11 -12.23
CA GLU A 92 -17.08 7.48 -12.36
C GLU A 92 -16.23 6.39 -11.68
N GLY A 93 -15.89 5.35 -12.44
CA GLY A 93 -15.37 4.11 -11.90
C GLY A 93 -14.06 4.35 -11.18
N SER A 94 -14.06 4.12 -9.87
CA SER A 94 -12.80 3.97 -9.17
C SER A 94 -12.05 2.78 -9.80
N ILE A 95 -10.72 2.84 -9.84
CA ILE A 95 -9.86 1.75 -10.37
C ILE A 95 -10.27 0.39 -9.77
N PHE A 96 -10.74 0.39 -8.53
CA PHE A 96 -11.30 -0.79 -7.85
C PHE A 96 -12.50 -1.40 -8.58
N GLN A 97 -13.50 -0.59 -8.93
CA GLN A 97 -14.68 -1.06 -9.68
C GLN A 97 -14.29 -1.58 -11.05
N VAL A 98 -13.39 -0.87 -11.76
CA VAL A 98 -12.87 -1.33 -13.05
C VAL A 98 -12.23 -2.72 -12.92
N LEU A 99 -11.42 -2.94 -11.87
CA LEU A 99 -10.64 -4.16 -11.73
C LEU A 99 -11.45 -5.36 -11.23
N LEU A 100 -12.42 -5.13 -10.35
CA LEU A 100 -13.21 -6.20 -9.74
C LEU A 100 -14.50 -6.49 -10.50
N GLU A 101 -15.17 -5.47 -11.04
CA GLU A 101 -16.50 -5.62 -11.65
C GLU A 101 -16.44 -5.80 -13.17
N CYS A 102 -15.36 -5.36 -13.84
CA CYS A 102 -15.25 -5.47 -15.29
C CYS A 102 -14.51 -6.75 -15.72
N GLN A 103 -15.25 -7.72 -16.27
CA GLN A 103 -14.71 -8.97 -16.82
C GLN A 103 -13.62 -8.72 -17.88
N LYS A 104 -13.73 -7.64 -18.66
CA LYS A 104 -12.75 -7.25 -19.68
C LYS A 104 -11.40 -6.82 -19.09
N CYS A 105 -11.38 -6.38 -17.84
CA CYS A 105 -10.18 -5.95 -17.13
C CYS A 105 -9.60 -7.06 -16.24
N ALA A 106 -10.22 -8.25 -16.20
CA ALA A 106 -9.74 -9.36 -15.38
C ALA A 106 -8.30 -9.78 -15.73
N TYR A 107 -7.85 -9.58 -16.98
CA TYR A 107 -6.47 -9.86 -17.38
C TYR A 107 -5.43 -9.04 -16.60
N LEU A 108 -5.79 -7.84 -16.13
CA LEU A 108 -4.91 -6.99 -15.32
C LEU A 108 -4.61 -7.60 -13.94
N ARG A 109 -5.38 -8.60 -13.51
CA ARG A 109 -5.21 -9.32 -12.24
C ARG A 109 -4.37 -10.59 -12.35
N GLN A 110 -4.07 -11.04 -13.57
CA GLN A 110 -3.39 -12.33 -13.80
C GLN A 110 -1.98 -12.38 -13.18
N SER A 111 -1.29 -11.24 -13.10
CA SER A 111 0.05 -11.14 -12.54
C SER A 111 0.08 -10.72 -11.08
N TRP A 112 -1.07 -10.64 -10.41
CA TRP A 112 -1.12 -10.16 -9.04
C TRP A 112 -0.52 -11.19 -8.08
N PRO A 113 0.30 -10.75 -7.11
CA PRO A 113 0.74 -11.60 -6.02
C PRO A 113 -0.45 -12.21 -5.27
N SER A 114 -0.33 -13.45 -4.81
CA SER A 114 -1.41 -14.18 -4.12
C SER A 114 -1.99 -13.42 -2.90
N ASN A 115 -1.16 -12.64 -2.20
CA ASN A 115 -1.59 -11.80 -1.07
C ASN A 115 -2.46 -10.58 -1.47
N LEU A 116 -2.55 -10.29 -2.77
CA LEU A 116 -3.43 -9.27 -3.35
C LEU A 116 -4.70 -9.89 -3.96
N GLN A 117 -4.68 -11.19 -4.26
CA GLN A 117 -5.81 -11.94 -4.82
C GLN A 117 -6.83 -12.38 -3.74
N SER A 118 -6.37 -12.61 -2.50
CA SER A 118 -7.17 -13.21 -1.41
C SER A 118 -8.17 -12.28 -0.70
N LYS A 119 -8.38 -11.05 -1.18
CA LYS A 119 -9.43 -10.14 -0.66
C LYS A 119 -10.63 -10.01 -1.59
N GLU A 120 -10.80 -10.94 -2.53
CA GLU A 120 -12.13 -11.21 -3.05
C GLU A 120 -12.99 -11.75 -1.89
N LEU A 121 -14.06 -11.01 -1.56
CA LEU A 121 -15.16 -11.43 -0.67
C LEU A 121 -14.83 -11.48 0.83
N THR A 122 -14.81 -10.31 1.47
CA THR A 122 -15.45 -10.19 2.79
C THR A 122 -16.47 -9.07 2.68
N GLU A 123 -17.65 -9.44 2.16
CA GLU A 123 -18.88 -8.73 2.47
C GLU A 123 -19.15 -8.92 3.97
N ASN A 124 -19.25 -7.80 4.69
CA ASN A 124 -20.02 -7.62 5.92
C ASN A 124 -20.29 -6.13 6.07
#